data_AF-A0A3P9PV39-F1
#
_entry.id   AF-A0A3P9PV39-F1
#
_cell.length_a   1.000
_cell.length_b   1.000
_cell.length_c   1.000
_cell.angle_alpha   90.00
_cell.angle_beta   90.00
_cell.angle_gamma   90.00
#
_symmetry.space_group_name_H-M   'P 1'
#
loop_
_entity.id
_entity.type
_entity.pdbx_description
1 polymer ?
#
loop_
_entity_poly.entity_id
_entity_poly.type
_entity_poly.pdbx_seq_one_letter_code
_entity_poly.pdbx_strand_id
1 'polypeptide(L)'
;PEHPQNQREDSYLILMDPNRAPVAFGRRAVPQLFEQLQVQDPAHKVRALTSLCDLVHDPERLYQTVTGGFLEQLQVQLQDEDDAVRSKTCELLHLVMNHSIGR
;
A
#
# COMPACT_ATOMS: atom_id res chain seq x y z
N PRO A 1 -2.28 -11.37 -44.51
CA PRO A 1 -2.60 -10.15 -43.75
C PRO A 1 -2.59 -10.46 -42.24
N GLU A 2 -1.40 -10.46 -41.67
CA GLU A 2 -1.19 -10.64 -40.23
C GLU A 2 -1.50 -9.32 -39.52
N HIS A 3 -2.50 -9.34 -38.65
CA HIS A 3 -2.88 -8.21 -37.80
C HIS A 3 -1.84 -8.03 -36.68
N PRO A 4 -1.12 -6.90 -36.59
CA PRO A 4 -0.23 -6.62 -35.46
C PRO A 4 -1.04 -5.90 -34.37
N GLN A 5 -1.84 -6.65 -33.61
CA GLN A 5 -2.59 -6.10 -32.48
C GLN A 5 -2.05 -6.53 -31.10
N ASN A 6 -1.12 -7.49 -31.04
CA ASN A 6 -0.70 -8.08 -29.76
C ASN A 6 0.52 -7.41 -29.10
N GLN A 7 1.01 -6.26 -29.58
CA GLN A 7 2.23 -5.61 -29.04
C GLN A 7 1.96 -4.36 -28.19
N ARG A 8 0.71 -3.87 -28.16
CA ARG A 8 0.34 -2.63 -27.43
C ARG A 8 -0.17 -2.87 -26.00
N GLU A 9 -0.61 -4.07 -25.69
CA GLU A 9 -1.08 -4.41 -24.34
C GLU A 9 0.08 -4.77 -23.40
N ASP A 10 1.11 -5.46 -23.91
CA ASP A 10 2.33 -5.79 -23.15
C ASP A 10 3.14 -4.55 -22.73
N SER A 11 3.00 -3.44 -23.46
CA SER A 11 3.74 -2.19 -23.20
C SER A 11 3.11 -1.30 -22.13
N TYR A 12 1.87 -1.58 -21.71
CA TYR A 12 1.23 -0.91 -20.58
C TYR A 12 1.56 -1.56 -19.22
N LEU A 13 2.04 -2.81 -19.22
CA LEU A 13 2.47 -3.53 -18.01
C LEU A 13 3.88 -3.10 -17.54
N ILE A 14 4.63 -2.35 -18.34
CA ILE A 14 6.05 -2.02 -18.11
C ILE A 14 6.26 -0.85 -17.13
N LEU A 15 5.20 -0.12 -16.74
CA LEU A 15 5.32 1.06 -15.85
C LEU A 15 4.67 0.88 -14.47
N MET A 16 4.56 -0.34 -13.98
CA MET A 16 4.17 -0.60 -12.59
C MET A 16 5.28 -1.37 -11.91
N ASP A 17 5.84 -0.79 -10.84
CA ASP A 17 6.74 -1.51 -9.95
C ASP A 17 5.98 -2.75 -9.42
N PRO A 18 6.41 -3.98 -9.77
CA PRO A 18 5.69 -5.18 -9.38
C PRO A 18 5.66 -5.35 -7.86
N ASN A 19 6.50 -4.65 -7.11
CA ASN A 19 6.53 -4.65 -5.66
C ASN A 19 5.59 -3.62 -5.00
N ARG A 20 4.86 -2.83 -5.80
CA ARG A 20 3.93 -1.80 -5.31
C ARG A 20 2.51 -2.04 -5.80
N ALA A 21 1.56 -1.75 -4.93
CA ALA A 21 0.15 -1.73 -5.32
C ALA A 21 -0.17 -0.43 -6.07
N PRO A 22 -1.07 -0.46 -7.08
CA PRO A 22 -1.60 0.73 -7.72
C PRO A 22 -2.23 1.67 -6.68
N VAL A 23 -1.95 2.97 -6.81
CA VAL A 23 -2.40 4.00 -5.88
C VAL A 23 -3.38 4.95 -6.57
N ALA A 24 -4.59 5.09 -6.02
CA ALA A 24 -5.57 6.06 -6.47
C ALA A 24 -5.12 7.50 -6.20
N PHE A 25 -5.65 8.44 -6.97
CA PHE A 25 -5.34 9.85 -6.79
C PHE A 25 -6.02 10.48 -5.57
N GLY A 26 -5.34 11.46 -4.96
CA GLY A 26 -5.89 12.31 -3.92
C GLY A 26 -6.33 11.53 -2.67
N ARG A 27 -7.46 11.94 -2.08
CA ARG A 27 -8.00 11.39 -0.83
C ARG A 27 -8.37 9.91 -0.90
N ARG A 28 -8.44 9.30 -2.09
CA ARG A 28 -8.71 7.86 -2.24
C ARG A 28 -7.46 6.99 -2.15
N ALA A 29 -6.26 7.57 -2.20
CA ALA A 29 -4.99 6.84 -2.14
C ALA A 29 -4.92 5.90 -0.93
N VAL A 30 -5.11 6.45 0.28
CA VAL A 30 -5.02 5.68 1.54
C VAL A 30 -6.18 4.67 1.67
N PRO A 31 -7.47 5.06 1.56
CA PRO A 31 -8.57 4.11 1.70
C PRO A 31 -8.50 2.93 0.73
N GLN A 32 -8.11 3.18 -0.53
CA GLN A 32 -8.01 2.11 -1.53
C GLN A 32 -6.93 1.07 -1.18
N LEU A 33 -5.79 1.50 -0.64
CA LEU A 33 -4.74 0.56 -0.22
C LEU A 33 -5.18 -0.25 0.99
N PHE A 34 -5.91 0.35 1.93
CA PHE A 34 -6.49 -0.37 3.06
C PHE A 34 -7.60 -1.36 2.64
N GLU A 35 -8.40 -1.03 1.63
CA GLU A 35 -9.33 -1.98 0.99
C GLU A 35 -8.57 -3.21 0.43
N GLN A 36 -7.38 -3.01 -0.16
CA GLN A 36 -6.54 -4.11 -0.67
C GLN A 36 -5.95 -4.99 0.44
N LEU A 37 -5.74 -4.48 1.66
CA LEU A 37 -5.26 -5.28 2.79
C LEU A 37 -6.27 -6.33 3.29
N GLN A 38 -7.54 -6.23 2.88
CA GLN A 38 -8.56 -7.21 3.20
C GLN A 38 -8.50 -8.47 2.33
N VAL A 39 -7.76 -8.42 1.21
CA VAL A 39 -7.56 -9.57 0.32
C VAL A 39 -6.64 -10.59 1.01
N GLN A 40 -6.99 -11.87 0.96
CA GLN A 40 -6.22 -12.95 1.62
C GLN A 40 -4.93 -13.37 0.89
N ASP A 41 -4.42 -12.56 -0.04
CA ASP A 41 -3.15 -12.84 -0.73
C ASP A 41 -2.01 -12.05 -0.09
N PRO A 42 -1.04 -12.71 0.56
CA PRO A 42 0.11 -12.06 1.18
C PRO A 42 0.90 -11.16 0.22
N ALA A 43 1.07 -11.57 -1.04
CA ALA A 43 1.79 -10.75 -2.02
C ALA A 43 1.05 -9.45 -2.31
N HIS A 44 -0.28 -9.47 -2.36
CA HIS A 44 -1.06 -8.23 -2.52
C HIS A 44 -0.98 -7.34 -1.28
N LYS A 45 -1.04 -7.93 -0.08
CA LYS A 45 -0.89 -7.19 1.19
C LYS A 45 0.46 -6.51 1.30
N VAL A 46 1.56 -7.23 1.02
CA VAL A 46 2.91 -6.66 1.04
C VAL A 46 3.03 -5.49 0.07
N ARG A 47 2.52 -5.63 -1.17
CA ARG A 47 2.54 -4.54 -2.15
C ARG A 47 1.74 -3.32 -1.72
N ALA A 48 0.59 -3.52 -1.10
CA ALA A 48 -0.24 -2.45 -0.55
C ALA A 48 0.46 -1.76 0.64
N LEU A 49 1.07 -2.52 1.54
CA LEU A 49 1.85 -1.98 2.67
C LEU A 49 3.08 -1.20 2.18
N THR A 50 3.80 -1.69 1.17
CA THR A 50 4.91 -0.97 0.54
C THR A 50 4.45 0.39 -0.01
N SER A 51 3.35 0.41 -0.77
CA SER A 51 2.79 1.68 -1.27
C SER A 51 2.32 2.60 -0.13
N LEU A 52 1.80 2.06 0.98
CA LEU A 52 1.45 2.85 2.15
C LEU A 52 2.69 3.45 2.83
N CYS A 53 3.79 2.70 2.98
CA CYS A 53 5.06 3.21 3.50
C CYS A 53 5.55 4.41 2.68
N ASP A 54 5.47 4.32 1.35
CA ASP A 54 5.85 5.43 0.48
C ASP A 54 4.96 6.67 0.68
N LEU A 55 3.64 6.45 0.82
CA LEU A 55 2.67 7.54 0.95
C LEU A 55 2.75 8.28 2.28
N VAL A 56 3.04 7.60 3.39
CA VAL A 56 3.03 8.25 4.73
C VAL A 56 4.17 9.26 4.93
N HIS A 57 5.13 9.35 4.01
CA HIS A 57 6.08 10.47 3.97
C HIS A 57 5.40 11.81 3.64
N ASP A 58 4.23 11.79 2.98
CA ASP A 58 3.38 12.97 2.79
C ASP A 58 2.57 13.23 4.08
N PRO A 59 2.74 14.39 4.74
CA PRO A 59 2.00 14.74 5.96
C PRO A 59 0.48 14.67 5.81
N GLU A 60 -0.09 14.96 4.64
CA GLU A 60 -1.54 14.87 4.41
C GLU A 60 -1.99 13.41 4.44
N ARG A 61 -1.23 12.52 3.80
CA ARG A 61 -1.52 11.07 3.77
C ARG A 61 -1.32 10.44 5.13
N LEU A 62 -0.25 10.82 5.82
CA LEU A 62 -0.02 10.41 7.21
C LEU A 62 -1.20 10.79 8.11
N TYR A 63 -1.62 12.06 8.06
CA TYR A 63 -2.74 12.53 8.88
C TYR A 63 -4.02 11.76 8.54
N GLN A 64 -4.27 11.49 7.27
CA GLN A 64 -5.39 10.66 6.83
C GLN A 64 -5.31 9.23 7.39
N THR A 65 -4.14 8.59 7.39
CA THR A 65 -3.94 7.25 7.95
C THR A 65 -4.23 7.22 9.46
N VAL A 66 -3.71 8.21 10.21
CA VAL A 66 -3.88 8.29 11.67
C VAL A 66 -5.32 8.62 12.07
N THR A 67 -5.96 9.59 11.41
CA THR A 67 -7.30 10.06 11.77
C THR A 67 -8.44 9.31 11.11
N GLY A 68 -8.16 8.56 10.04
CA GLY A 68 -9.14 7.81 9.27
C GLY A 68 -9.52 6.45 9.85
N GLY A 69 -9.08 6.11 11.07
CA GLY A 69 -9.39 4.83 11.72
C GLY A 69 -8.62 3.63 11.15
N PHE A 70 -7.56 3.87 10.37
CA PHE A 70 -6.83 2.80 9.71
C PHE A 70 -5.78 2.10 10.60
N LEU A 71 -5.44 2.69 11.75
CA LEU A 71 -4.52 2.09 12.73
C LEU A 71 -5.03 0.75 13.28
N GLU A 72 -6.34 0.62 13.51
CA GLU A 72 -6.95 -0.63 13.97
C GLU A 72 -6.77 -1.73 12.92
N GLN A 73 -6.85 -1.39 11.62
CA GLN A 73 -6.59 -2.36 10.55
C GLN A 73 -5.13 -2.79 10.51
N LEU A 74 -4.18 -1.89 10.77
CA LEU A 74 -2.76 -2.27 10.88
C LEU A 74 -2.51 -3.21 12.06
N GLN A 75 -3.21 -3.05 13.18
CA GLN A 75 -3.10 -3.96 14.31
C GLN A 75 -3.54 -5.39 13.94
N VAL A 76 -4.55 -5.54 13.08
CA VAL A 76 -4.96 -6.85 12.55
C VAL A 76 -3.85 -7.45 11.67
N GLN A 77 -3.21 -6.65 10.81
CA GLN A 77 -2.13 -7.14 9.94
C GLN A 77 -0.87 -7.58 10.70
N LEU A 78 -0.66 -7.10 11.94
CA LEU A 78 0.41 -7.61 12.81
C LEU A 78 0.23 -9.08 13.21
N GLN A 79 -0.99 -9.62 13.09
CA GLN A 79 -1.31 -11.02 13.39
C GLN A 79 -1.36 -11.89 12.13
N ASP A 80 -0.94 -11.37 10.98
CA ASP A 80 -0.93 -12.12 9.72
C ASP A 80 0.01 -13.34 9.80
N GLU A 81 -0.36 -14.44 9.15
CA GLU A 81 0.45 -15.66 9.11
C GLU A 81 1.76 -15.44 8.35
N ASP A 82 1.77 -14.52 7.37
CA ASP A 82 2.93 -14.23 6.55
C ASP A 82 3.91 -13.25 7.23
N ASP A 83 5.17 -13.68 7.34
CA ASP A 83 6.25 -12.92 7.98
C ASP A 83 6.53 -11.58 7.28
N ALA A 84 6.41 -11.52 5.94
CA ALA A 84 6.67 -10.31 5.18
C ALA A 84 5.57 -9.27 5.40
N VAL A 85 4.30 -9.70 5.47
CA VAL A 85 3.16 -8.85 5.84
C VAL A 85 3.37 -8.24 7.23
N ARG A 86 3.72 -9.06 8.23
CA ARG A 86 3.99 -8.56 9.59
C ARG A 86 5.16 -7.57 9.61
N SER A 87 6.27 -7.90 8.94
CA SER A 87 7.46 -7.05 8.86
C SER A 87 7.16 -5.70 8.22
N LYS A 88 6.43 -5.66 7.10
CA LYS A 88 6.03 -4.39 6.48
C LYS A 88 5.02 -3.60 7.31
N THR A 89 4.11 -4.28 7.99
CA THR A 89 3.17 -3.62 8.91
C THR A 89 3.92 -2.93 10.05
N CYS A 90 4.93 -3.58 10.64
CA CYS A 90 5.79 -2.97 11.66
C CYS A 90 6.55 -1.75 11.15
N GLU A 91 7.10 -1.80 9.93
CA GLU A 91 7.77 -0.65 9.31
C GLU A 91 6.81 0.54 9.14
N LEU A 92 5.62 0.29 8.59
CA LEU A 92 4.60 1.33 8.41
C LEU A 92 4.22 1.98 9.75
N LEU A 93 3.99 1.16 10.78
CA LEU A 93 3.71 1.66 12.13
C LEU A 93 4.88 2.49 12.68
N HIS A 94 6.12 2.06 12.47
CA HIS A 94 7.29 2.83 12.90
C HIS A 94 7.35 4.21 12.23
N LEU A 95 7.10 4.29 10.93
CA LEU A 95 7.03 5.54 10.18
C LEU A 95 5.93 6.46 10.74
N VAL A 96 4.72 5.92 10.91
CA VAL A 96 3.57 6.69 11.41
C VAL A 96 3.84 7.22 12.83
N MET A 97 4.40 6.39 13.71
CA MET A 97 4.65 6.75 15.11
C MET A 97 5.81 7.75 15.29
N ASN A 98 6.88 7.62 14.49
CA ASN A 98 8.01 8.57 14.53
C ASN A 98 7.57 9.99 14.17
N HIS A 99 6.63 10.14 13.22
CA HIS A 99 6.12 11.45 12.85
C HIS A 99 5.17 12.07 13.89
N SER A 100 4.50 11.27 14.73
CA SER A 100 3.65 11.78 15.81
C SER A 100 4.42 12.33 17.02
N ILE A 101 5.69 11.96 17.23
CA ILE A 101 6.49 12.40 18.38
C ILE A 101 7.26 13.71 18.08
N GLY A 102 7.41 14.09 16.82
CA GLY A 102 8.21 15.25 16.39
C GLY A 102 7.49 16.60 16.34
N ARG A 103 6.35 16.78 17.00
CA ARG A 103 5.62 18.06 17.05
C ARG A 103 5.38 18.55 18.47
#